data_AF-A0A545SBM2-F1
#
_entry.id   AF-A0A545SBM2-F1
#
_cell.length_a   1.000
_cell.length_b   1.000
_cell.length_c   1.000
_cell.angle_alpha   90.00
_cell.angle_beta   90.00
_cell.angle_gamma   90.00
#
_symmetry.space_group_name_H-M   'P 1'
#
loop_
_entity.id
_entity.type
_entity.pdbx_description
1 polymer ?
#
loop_
_entity_poly.entity_id
_entity_poly.type
_entity_poly.pdbx_seq_one_letter_code
_entity_poly.pdbx_strand_id
1 'polypeptide(L)'
;MTVEVIDDRSLIEQTLPPWTPAGVMLRPLAGQQERIRTEQGVRILHRHRWALMPLYPGSIELQPPAVEARVAGGGRVTLTPPALHLDARPLDPLIPAELPVSALRLSADPLPEAIPRGRPLTWTIHVEGQGLSARGLRPWLDEALRDAPGLRVYPPDIRLEDNIAPESPMLQRLTARVVLEPRASGLVRLPGLKLPYVDPTDGQPRLARLTGSEVRVMHPLWLAVRPWLPWAASGLLLAAALGLTRPRWRAWRRRQAWLRVLREARTPAALRKAWRQGASAPADDSTRTLLDRLDAACYGRFPLDETTFTELKTRLIERGLRPHPREV
;
A
#
# COMPACT_ATOMS: atom_id res chain seq x y z
N MET A 1 -29.74 19.87 20.35
CA MET A 1 -30.10 20.31 21.71
C MET A 1 -29.19 19.65 22.71
N THR A 2 -28.77 20.38 23.74
CA THR A 2 -27.94 19.85 24.84
C THR A 2 -28.57 20.25 26.16
N VAL A 3 -28.73 19.29 27.07
CA VAL A 3 -29.08 19.54 28.48
C VAL A 3 -27.84 19.24 29.31
N GLU A 4 -27.44 20.22 30.11
CA GLU A 4 -26.25 20.15 30.94
C GLU A 4 -26.64 20.18 32.42
N VAL A 5 -26.11 19.25 33.21
CA VAL A 5 -26.28 19.22 34.65
C VAL A 5 -24.91 19.29 35.29
N ILE A 6 -24.69 20.32 36.11
CA ILE A 6 -23.44 20.54 36.86
C ILE A 6 -23.67 20.06 38.29
N ASP A 7 -22.84 19.12 38.72
CA ASP A 7 -22.90 18.47 40.03
C ASP A 7 -21.62 18.72 40.83
N ASP A 8 -21.75 18.84 42.15
CA ASP A 8 -20.66 18.97 43.12
C ASP A 8 -20.21 17.63 43.72
N ARG A 9 -20.56 16.51 43.07
CA ARG A 9 -20.40 15.11 43.51
C ARG A 9 -21.46 14.68 44.52
N SER A 10 -22.53 15.43 44.64
CA SER A 10 -23.66 15.06 45.49
C SER A 10 -24.68 14.22 44.71
N LEU A 11 -24.68 14.24 43.39
CA LEU A 11 -25.62 13.48 42.58
C LEU A 11 -25.33 11.98 42.59
N ILE A 12 -26.28 11.18 43.08
CA ILE A 12 -26.20 9.72 43.16
C ILE A 12 -26.80 9.06 41.91
N GLU A 13 -27.94 9.58 41.45
CA GLU A 13 -28.68 9.02 40.33
C GLU A 13 -29.32 10.15 39.54
N GLN A 14 -29.29 10.03 38.21
CA GLN A 14 -29.93 10.95 37.27
C GLN A 14 -30.77 10.14 36.29
N THR A 15 -32.03 10.52 36.18
CA THR A 15 -32.98 9.90 35.26
C THR A 15 -33.55 10.98 34.35
N LEU A 16 -33.57 10.71 33.05
CA LEU A 16 -34.34 11.48 32.09
C LEU A 16 -35.43 10.59 31.51
N PRO A 17 -36.71 10.96 31.65
CA PRO A 17 -37.78 10.20 31.04
C PRO A 17 -37.68 10.23 29.50
N PRO A 18 -38.17 9.20 28.80
CA PRO A 18 -38.32 9.25 27.35
C PRO A 18 -39.13 10.48 26.94
N TRP A 19 -38.65 11.20 25.94
CA TRP A 19 -39.23 12.45 25.49
C TRP A 19 -39.42 12.43 23.98
N THR A 20 -40.61 12.79 23.52
CA THR A 20 -41.00 12.83 22.10
C THR A 20 -41.94 14.02 21.88
N PRO A 21 -41.40 15.23 21.64
CA PRO A 21 -42.19 16.42 21.40
C PRO A 21 -42.90 16.32 20.04
N ALA A 22 -44.05 16.99 19.94
CA ALA A 22 -44.78 17.05 18.68
C ALA A 22 -44.01 17.86 17.62
N GLY A 23 -44.13 17.47 16.35
CA GLY A 23 -43.59 18.22 15.22
C GLY A 23 -42.07 18.12 15.01
N VAL A 24 -41.35 17.39 15.85
CA VAL A 24 -39.89 17.20 15.74
C VAL A 24 -39.56 15.72 15.92
N MET A 25 -38.71 15.19 15.05
CA MET A 25 -38.07 13.90 15.28
C MET A 25 -36.82 14.11 16.12
N LEU A 26 -36.72 13.33 17.19
CA LEU A 26 -35.56 13.31 18.08
C LEU A 26 -34.70 12.09 17.83
N ARG A 27 -33.39 12.30 17.80
CA ARG A 27 -32.41 11.23 17.85
C ARG A 27 -31.45 11.47 19.02
N PRO A 28 -31.39 10.57 20.02
CA PRO A 28 -30.41 10.69 21.10
C PRO A 28 -29.00 10.56 20.52
N LEU A 29 -28.09 11.39 21.02
CA LEU A 29 -26.66 11.32 20.74
C LEU A 29 -25.93 10.83 22.00
N ALA A 30 -24.69 10.38 21.85
CA ALA A 30 -23.90 9.91 22.98
C ALA A 30 -23.79 11.01 24.07
N GLY A 31 -24.15 10.65 25.29
CA GLY A 31 -23.95 11.50 26.46
C GLY A 31 -22.46 11.58 26.85
N GLN A 32 -22.08 12.64 27.54
CA GLN A 32 -20.71 12.86 27.99
C GLN A 32 -20.69 13.27 29.45
N GLN A 33 -19.72 12.76 30.22
CA GLN A 33 -19.45 13.19 31.58
C GLN A 33 -18.01 13.73 31.65
N GLU A 34 -17.84 14.93 32.19
CA GLU A 34 -16.54 15.60 32.25
C GLU A 34 -16.31 16.25 33.62
N ARG A 35 -15.06 16.33 34.06
CA ARG A 35 -14.68 17.02 35.30
C ARG A 35 -14.24 18.43 34.97
N ILE A 36 -15.02 19.43 35.40
CA ILE A 36 -14.77 20.85 35.11
C ILE A 36 -14.27 21.59 36.36
N ARG A 37 -13.43 22.62 36.17
CA ARG A 37 -13.06 23.56 37.23
C ARG A 37 -13.99 24.77 37.16
N THR A 38 -14.67 25.07 38.26
CA THR A 38 -15.51 26.25 38.45
C THR A 38 -14.92 27.13 39.55
N GLU A 39 -15.39 28.36 39.69
CA GLU A 39 -14.99 29.26 40.80
C GLU A 39 -15.22 28.63 42.18
N GLN A 40 -16.21 27.74 42.28
CA GLN A 40 -16.59 27.03 43.50
C GLN A 40 -15.84 25.70 43.70
N GLY A 41 -14.80 25.45 42.90
CA GLY A 41 -14.01 24.22 42.92
C GLY A 41 -14.36 23.27 41.78
N VAL A 42 -13.98 21.99 41.97
CA VAL A 42 -14.11 21.00 40.91
C VAL A 42 -15.49 20.37 40.90
N ARG A 43 -16.16 20.41 39.75
CA ARG A 43 -17.51 19.89 39.51
C ARG A 43 -17.52 18.80 38.43
N ILE A 44 -18.60 18.03 38.38
CA ILE A 44 -18.87 17.05 37.32
C ILE A 44 -19.96 17.62 36.41
N LEU A 45 -19.72 17.61 35.11
CA LEU A 45 -20.65 18.06 34.08
C LEU A 45 -21.24 16.84 33.36
N HIS A 46 -22.55 16.66 33.43
CA HIS A 46 -23.30 15.65 32.69
C HIS A 46 -23.97 16.31 31.48
N ARG A 47 -23.64 15.85 30.27
CA ARG A 47 -24.18 16.35 29.00
C ARG A 47 -25.05 15.31 28.35
N HIS A 48 -26.32 15.64 28.15
CA HIS A 48 -27.27 14.86 27.35
C HIS A 48 -27.52 15.60 26.05
N ARG A 49 -27.41 14.90 24.92
CA ARG A 49 -27.45 15.52 23.59
C ARG A 49 -28.48 14.84 22.71
N TRP A 50 -29.21 15.64 21.93
CA TRP A 50 -30.15 15.16 20.93
C TRP A 50 -29.98 15.93 19.62
N ALA A 51 -30.03 15.21 18.51
CA ALA A 51 -30.24 15.80 17.20
C ALA A 51 -31.76 16.01 17.01
N LEU A 52 -32.12 17.22 16.57
CA LEU A 52 -33.49 17.63 16.31
C LEU A 52 -33.69 17.73 14.81
N MET A 53 -34.76 17.13 14.27
CA MET A 53 -35.19 17.37 12.89
C MET A 53 -36.65 17.82 12.87
N PRO A 54 -36.94 19.08 12.49
CA PRO A 54 -38.32 19.53 12.37
C PRO A 54 -39.03 18.79 11.24
N LEU A 55 -40.27 18.37 11.49
CA LEU A 55 -41.11 17.68 10.52
C LEU A 55 -42.02 18.64 9.74
N TYR A 56 -42.26 19.82 10.30
CA TYR A 56 -43.11 20.86 9.72
C TYR A 56 -42.40 22.22 9.81
N PRO A 57 -42.66 23.13 8.86
CA PRO A 57 -42.17 24.51 8.94
C PRO A 57 -42.91 25.31 10.02
N GLY A 58 -42.27 26.36 10.51
CA GLY A 58 -42.82 27.32 11.48
C GLY A 58 -42.04 27.38 12.79
N SER A 59 -42.55 28.22 13.70
CA SER A 59 -42.03 28.34 15.07
C SER A 59 -42.48 27.14 15.89
N ILE A 60 -41.51 26.42 16.44
CA ILE A 60 -41.70 25.25 17.29
C ILE A 60 -41.12 25.57 18.67
N GLU A 61 -41.95 25.48 19.70
CA GLU A 61 -41.52 25.54 21.08
C GLU A 61 -41.35 24.13 21.62
N LEU A 62 -40.13 23.82 22.06
CA LEU A 62 -39.77 22.52 22.63
C LEU A 62 -39.49 22.69 24.11
N GLN A 63 -40.32 22.07 24.96
CA GLN A 63 -40.04 21.95 26.38
C GLN A 63 -39.19 20.68 26.62
N PRO A 64 -37.90 20.79 26.99
CA PRO A 64 -37.08 19.62 27.28
C PRO A 64 -37.61 18.86 28.50
N PRO A 65 -37.33 17.54 28.61
CA PRO A 65 -37.81 16.75 29.73
C PRO A 65 -37.14 17.23 31.02
N ALA A 66 -37.89 17.19 32.10
CA ALA A 66 -37.33 17.43 33.42
C ALA A 66 -36.28 16.35 33.75
N VAL A 67 -35.18 16.77 34.35
CA VAL A 67 -34.16 15.87 34.87
C VAL A 67 -34.49 15.56 36.31
N GLU A 68 -34.73 14.29 36.61
CA GLU A 68 -34.88 13.82 37.98
C GLU A 68 -33.49 13.44 38.52
N ALA A 69 -33.10 14.06 39.63
CA ALA A 69 -31.81 13.82 40.28
C ALA A 69 -32.01 13.41 41.74
N ARG A 70 -31.25 12.42 42.20
CA ARG A 70 -31.16 12.05 43.62
C ARG A 70 -29.86 12.58 44.20
N VAL A 71 -29.95 13.41 45.23
CA VAL A 71 -28.80 14.06 45.86
C VAL A 71 -28.41 13.33 47.14
N ALA A 72 -27.11 13.22 47.43
CA ALA A 72 -26.58 12.62 48.64
C ALA A 72 -26.92 13.48 49.87
N GLY A 73 -27.60 12.88 50.84
CA GLY A 73 -28.13 13.60 52.00
C GLY A 73 -29.34 14.48 51.71
N GLY A 74 -29.78 14.55 50.44
CA GLY A 74 -30.97 15.27 49.98
C GLY A 74 -32.04 14.32 49.44
N GLY A 75 -33.26 14.85 49.28
CA GLY A 75 -34.34 14.14 48.59
C GLY A 75 -34.13 14.05 47.08
N ARG A 76 -35.20 13.74 46.34
CA ARG A 76 -35.22 13.89 44.88
C ARG A 76 -35.41 15.36 44.52
N VAL A 77 -34.63 15.84 43.55
CA VAL A 77 -34.73 17.18 42.98
C VAL A 77 -35.14 17.04 41.51
N THR A 78 -36.06 17.88 41.07
CA THR A 78 -36.48 17.93 39.67
C THR A 78 -35.96 19.23 39.05
N LEU A 79 -35.12 19.11 38.03
CA LEU A 79 -34.56 20.24 37.29
C LEU A 79 -35.29 20.35 35.96
N THR A 80 -36.04 21.43 35.74
CA THR A 80 -36.79 21.65 34.50
C THR A 80 -36.03 22.67 33.64
N PRO A 81 -35.45 22.25 32.50
CA PRO A 81 -34.78 23.18 31.59
C PRO A 81 -35.78 24.18 30.98
N PRO A 82 -35.34 25.39 30.59
CA PRO A 82 -36.21 26.34 29.88
C PRO A 82 -36.62 25.80 28.51
N ALA A 83 -37.77 26.29 28.01
CA ALA A 83 -38.24 25.98 26.67
C ALA A 83 -37.26 26.49 25.59
N LEU A 84 -37.11 25.71 24.52
CA LEU A 84 -36.30 26.04 23.36
C LEU A 84 -37.21 26.43 22.20
N HIS A 85 -37.03 27.63 21.67
CA HIS A 85 -37.72 28.08 20.46
C HIS A 85 -36.87 27.79 19.23
N LEU A 86 -37.49 27.22 18.19
CA LEU A 86 -36.86 26.86 16.93
C LEU A 86 -37.73 27.37 15.79
N ASP A 87 -37.13 28.09 14.84
CA ASP A 87 -37.81 28.46 13.60
C ASP A 87 -37.38 27.54 12.46
N ALA A 88 -38.29 26.66 12.04
CA ALA A 88 -38.06 25.74 10.94
C ALA A 88 -38.49 26.40 9.61
N ARG A 89 -37.54 26.55 8.68
CA ARG A 89 -37.82 27.01 7.32
C ARG A 89 -38.33 25.85 6.47
N PRO A 90 -39.37 26.04 5.63
CA PRO A 90 -39.79 25.02 4.69
C PRO A 90 -38.70 24.77 3.65
N LEU A 91 -38.54 23.51 3.28
CA LEU A 91 -37.82 23.15 2.06
C LEU A 91 -38.71 23.43 0.85
N ASP A 92 -38.08 23.73 -0.29
CA ASP A 92 -38.81 23.84 -1.56
C ASP A 92 -39.52 22.51 -1.85
N PRO A 93 -40.85 22.49 -2.09
CA PRO A 93 -41.60 21.26 -2.35
C PRO A 93 -41.12 20.50 -3.60
N LEU A 94 -40.36 21.14 -4.49
CA LEU A 94 -39.75 20.49 -5.65
C LEU A 94 -38.52 19.63 -5.29
N ILE A 95 -37.99 19.77 -4.07
CA ILE A 95 -36.84 19.01 -3.60
C ILE A 95 -37.31 17.64 -3.08
N PRO A 96 -36.73 16.53 -3.58
CA PRO A 96 -36.97 15.21 -3.03
C PRO A 96 -36.75 15.13 -1.51
N ALA A 97 -37.73 14.61 -0.78
CA ALA A 97 -37.68 14.47 0.69
C ALA A 97 -36.52 13.59 1.20
N GLU A 98 -35.93 12.79 0.30
CA GLU A 98 -34.83 11.87 0.59
C GLU A 98 -33.45 12.54 0.55
N LEU A 99 -33.38 13.79 0.06
CA LEU A 99 -32.13 14.55 0.01
C LEU A 99 -31.66 14.93 1.42
N PRO A 100 -30.37 14.73 1.72
CA PRO A 100 -29.83 15.16 3.00
C PRO A 100 -29.76 16.69 3.05
N VAL A 101 -30.25 17.25 4.16
CA VAL A 101 -30.15 18.68 4.48
C VAL A 101 -28.86 18.91 5.29
N SER A 102 -27.72 18.81 4.62
CA SER A 102 -26.42 18.97 5.25
C SER A 102 -25.32 19.23 4.22
N ALA A 103 -24.30 20.00 4.60
CA ALA A 103 -23.09 20.16 3.80
C ALA A 103 -22.33 18.83 3.73
N LEU A 104 -22.37 18.18 2.56
CA LEU A 104 -21.70 16.90 2.36
C LEU A 104 -20.23 17.06 2.00
N ARG A 105 -19.40 16.19 2.57
CA ARG A 105 -18.00 16.00 2.16
C ARG A 105 -17.82 14.58 1.66
N LEU A 106 -17.21 14.43 0.49
CA LEU A 106 -16.90 13.13 -0.08
C LEU A 106 -15.39 12.90 -0.03
N SER A 107 -15.01 11.71 0.37
CA SER A 107 -13.65 11.19 0.22
C SER A 107 -13.71 9.72 -0.18
N ALA A 108 -12.59 9.17 -0.62
CA ALA A 108 -12.49 7.77 -0.93
C ALA A 108 -11.11 7.23 -0.60
N ASP A 109 -11.04 5.93 -0.33
CA ASP A 109 -9.77 5.25 -0.06
C ASP A 109 -8.89 5.25 -1.31
N PRO A 110 -7.55 5.32 -1.14
CA PRO A 110 -6.62 5.28 -2.27
C PRO A 110 -6.73 3.94 -3.00
N LEU A 111 -6.70 4.01 -4.32
CA LEU A 111 -6.71 2.83 -5.18
C LEU A 111 -5.30 2.26 -5.33
N PRO A 112 -5.16 0.93 -5.52
CA PRO A 112 -3.88 0.34 -5.91
C PRO A 112 -3.42 0.88 -7.27
N GLU A 113 -2.11 0.98 -7.48
CA GLU A 113 -1.53 1.46 -8.75
C GLU A 113 -1.95 0.58 -9.94
N ALA A 114 -2.02 -0.73 -9.72
CA ALA A 114 -2.43 -1.69 -10.74
C ALA A 114 -3.28 -2.83 -10.17
N ILE A 115 -4.23 -3.30 -10.98
CA ILE A 115 -5.08 -4.45 -10.68
C ILE A 115 -5.08 -5.46 -11.83
N PRO A 116 -5.16 -6.77 -11.56
CA PRO A 116 -5.32 -7.76 -12.61
C PRO A 116 -6.72 -7.69 -13.23
N ARG A 117 -6.81 -7.85 -14.55
CA ARG A 117 -8.08 -7.97 -15.28
C ARG A 117 -8.95 -9.08 -14.70
N GLY A 118 -10.26 -8.83 -14.56
CA GLY A 118 -11.24 -9.81 -14.09
C GLY A 118 -11.18 -10.11 -12.58
N ARG A 119 -10.34 -9.39 -11.82
CA ARG A 119 -10.33 -9.49 -10.36
C ARG A 119 -11.19 -8.37 -9.76
N PRO A 120 -12.15 -8.70 -8.86
CA PRO A 120 -12.90 -7.69 -8.14
C PRO A 120 -11.98 -6.82 -7.26
N LEU A 121 -12.25 -5.52 -7.27
CA LEU A 121 -11.65 -4.51 -6.41
C LEU A 121 -12.75 -3.87 -5.56
N THR A 122 -12.50 -3.70 -4.27
CA THR A 122 -13.40 -2.93 -3.40
C THR A 122 -12.93 -1.48 -3.34
N TRP A 123 -13.82 -0.57 -3.72
CA TRP A 123 -13.63 0.87 -3.60
C TRP A 123 -14.50 1.40 -2.46
N THR A 124 -13.89 1.94 -1.41
CA THR A 124 -14.61 2.52 -0.28
C THR A 124 -14.75 4.02 -0.48
N ILE A 125 -15.98 4.51 -0.40
CA ILE A 125 -16.34 5.92 -0.45
C ILE A 125 -16.86 6.31 0.92
N HIS A 126 -16.40 7.44 1.43
CA HIS A 126 -16.85 8.03 2.68
C HIS A 126 -17.63 9.30 2.38
N VAL A 127 -18.85 9.39 2.90
CA VAL A 127 -19.71 10.58 2.82
C VAL A 127 -19.92 11.09 4.23
N GLU A 128 -19.41 12.28 4.52
CA GLU A 128 -19.56 12.92 5.83
C GLU A 128 -20.59 14.03 5.76
N GLY A 129 -21.41 14.13 6.81
CA GLY A 129 -22.47 15.10 6.91
C GLY A 129 -23.32 14.88 8.16
N GLN A 130 -24.49 15.51 8.20
CA GLN A 130 -25.45 15.43 9.30
C GLN A 130 -26.79 14.95 8.74
N GLY A 131 -27.56 14.21 9.55
CA GLY A 131 -28.85 13.67 9.13
C GLY A 131 -28.76 12.71 7.93
N LEU A 132 -27.63 12.02 7.77
CA LEU A 132 -27.42 11.10 6.66
C LEU A 132 -28.34 9.88 6.80
N SER A 133 -28.89 9.45 5.67
CA SER A 133 -29.72 8.25 5.57
C SER A 133 -29.16 7.33 4.48
N ALA A 134 -28.88 6.08 4.85
CA ALA A 134 -28.46 5.07 3.89
C ALA A 134 -29.51 4.86 2.78
N ARG A 135 -30.79 4.93 3.15
CA ARG A 135 -31.90 4.83 2.19
C ARG A 135 -31.96 6.05 1.26
N GLY A 136 -31.75 7.25 1.78
CA GLY A 136 -31.85 8.48 0.99
C GLY A 136 -30.67 8.66 0.02
N LEU A 137 -29.47 8.21 0.39
CA LEU A 137 -28.29 8.35 -0.46
C LEU A 137 -28.11 7.22 -1.49
N ARG A 138 -28.73 6.06 -1.28
CA ARG A 138 -28.56 4.90 -2.16
C ARG A 138 -28.97 5.14 -3.62
N PRO A 139 -30.13 5.74 -3.95
CA PRO A 139 -30.52 5.98 -5.34
C PRO A 139 -29.51 6.87 -6.08
N TRP A 140 -28.96 7.87 -5.38
CA TRP A 140 -27.97 8.79 -5.94
C TRP A 140 -26.61 8.12 -6.18
N LEU A 141 -26.20 7.22 -5.27
CA LEU A 141 -25.00 6.40 -5.47
C LEU A 141 -25.16 5.43 -6.64
N ASP A 142 -26.29 4.72 -6.70
CA ASP A 142 -26.58 3.77 -7.77
C ASP A 142 -26.61 4.47 -9.14
N GLU A 143 -27.19 5.67 -9.21
CA GLU A 143 -27.21 6.47 -10.43
C GLU A 143 -25.82 6.97 -10.84
N ALA A 144 -25.04 7.50 -9.89
CA ALA A 144 -23.68 7.98 -10.17
C ALA A 144 -22.73 6.86 -10.61
N LEU A 145 -23.01 5.62 -10.21
CA LEU A 145 -22.22 4.42 -10.52
C LEU A 145 -22.67 3.68 -11.78
N ARG A 146 -23.81 4.05 -12.38
CA ARG A 146 -24.39 3.37 -13.55
C ARG A 146 -23.51 3.45 -14.80
N ASP A 147 -22.89 4.61 -15.04
CA ASP A 147 -22.15 4.93 -16.27
C ASP A 147 -20.64 4.72 -16.15
N ALA A 148 -20.22 3.49 -15.80
CA ALA A 148 -18.80 3.13 -15.68
C ALA A 148 -18.33 2.23 -16.86
N PRO A 149 -17.92 2.80 -18.00
CA PRO A 149 -17.51 2.00 -19.17
C PRO A 149 -16.30 1.11 -18.84
N GLY A 150 -16.38 -0.17 -19.21
CA GLY A 150 -15.30 -1.14 -18.98
C GLY A 150 -15.21 -1.68 -17.53
N LEU A 151 -16.09 -1.23 -16.65
CA LEU A 151 -16.24 -1.74 -15.28
C LEU A 151 -17.60 -2.41 -15.13
N ARG A 152 -17.63 -3.58 -14.50
CA ARG A 152 -18.86 -4.11 -13.91
C ARG A 152 -18.94 -3.59 -12.50
N VAL A 153 -19.98 -2.81 -12.22
CA VAL A 153 -20.23 -2.26 -10.89
C VAL A 153 -21.29 -3.13 -10.20
N TYR A 154 -21.00 -3.55 -8.97
CA TYR A 154 -21.95 -4.26 -8.12
C TYR A 154 -22.62 -3.29 -7.15
N PRO A 155 -23.85 -3.60 -6.66
CA PRO A 155 -24.55 -2.76 -5.71
C PRO A 155 -23.70 -2.45 -4.47
N PRO A 156 -23.66 -1.18 -4.02
CA PRO A 156 -22.87 -0.80 -2.85
C PRO A 156 -23.42 -1.40 -1.55
N ASP A 157 -22.51 -1.86 -0.68
CA ASP A 157 -22.81 -2.11 0.74
C ASP A 157 -22.66 -0.79 1.51
N ILE A 158 -23.74 -0.29 2.09
CA ILE A 158 -23.79 1.02 2.74
C ILE A 158 -23.91 0.83 4.25
N ARG A 159 -23.01 1.46 5.00
CA ARG A 159 -23.02 1.49 6.46
C ARG A 159 -23.04 2.91 6.95
N LEU A 160 -23.87 3.19 7.95
CA LEU A 160 -23.92 4.48 8.62
C LEU A 160 -23.21 4.37 9.96
N GLU A 161 -22.23 5.24 10.17
CA GLU A 161 -21.49 5.40 11.41
C GLU A 161 -21.87 6.73 12.05
N ASP A 162 -22.35 6.66 13.28
CA ASP A 162 -22.72 7.81 14.09
C ASP A 162 -21.55 8.24 14.99
N ASN A 163 -21.51 9.53 15.34
CA ASN A 163 -20.58 10.08 16.31
C ASN A 163 -19.10 9.78 15.98
N ILE A 164 -18.70 10.05 14.74
CA ILE A 164 -17.33 9.81 14.26
C ILE A 164 -16.29 10.74 14.92
N ALA A 165 -16.75 11.82 15.53
CA ALA A 165 -15.95 12.88 16.12
C ALA A 165 -16.61 13.34 17.45
N PRO A 166 -15.97 13.11 18.62
CA PRO A 166 -16.53 13.50 19.92
C PRO A 166 -16.85 15.00 20.06
N GLU A 167 -16.06 15.84 19.37
CA GLU A 167 -16.24 17.29 19.30
C GLU A 167 -17.43 17.72 18.43
N SER A 168 -17.87 16.85 17.51
CA SER A 168 -18.96 17.09 16.56
C SER A 168 -19.94 15.92 16.56
N PRO A 169 -20.73 15.73 17.64
CA PRO A 169 -21.56 14.54 17.83
C PRO A 169 -22.70 14.39 16.79
N MET A 170 -23.02 15.46 16.06
CA MET A 170 -23.99 15.43 14.96
C MET A 170 -23.38 14.93 13.65
N LEU A 171 -22.06 14.88 13.55
CA LEU A 171 -21.36 14.43 12.35
C LEU A 171 -21.46 12.91 12.24
N GLN A 172 -21.91 12.47 11.07
CA GLN A 172 -22.08 11.09 10.68
C GLN A 172 -21.18 10.81 9.48
N ARG A 173 -20.73 9.56 9.36
CA ARG A 173 -20.06 9.07 8.16
C ARG A 173 -20.87 7.92 7.59
N LEU A 174 -21.21 8.04 6.32
CA LEU A 174 -21.73 6.94 5.53
C LEU A 174 -20.59 6.34 4.73
N THR A 175 -20.31 5.07 4.98
CA THR A 175 -19.28 4.28 4.30
C THR A 175 -19.96 3.41 3.25
N ALA A 176 -19.73 3.71 1.97
CA ALA A 176 -20.23 2.94 0.84
C ALA A 176 -19.10 2.09 0.24
N ARG A 177 -19.22 0.77 0.31
CA ARG A 177 -18.28 -0.19 -0.27
C ARG A 177 -18.81 -0.66 -1.61
N VAL A 178 -18.17 -0.24 -2.69
CA VAL A 178 -18.52 -0.59 -4.06
C VAL A 178 -17.56 -1.66 -4.55
N VAL A 179 -18.08 -2.79 -5.02
CA VAL A 179 -17.25 -3.79 -5.70
C VAL A 179 -17.23 -3.49 -7.20
N LEU A 180 -16.04 -3.37 -7.76
CA LEU A 180 -15.77 -3.03 -9.16
C LEU A 180 -14.98 -4.18 -9.80
N GLU A 181 -15.41 -4.64 -10.97
CA GLU A 181 -14.70 -5.69 -11.72
C GLU A 181 -14.32 -5.18 -13.11
N PRO A 182 -13.01 -5.06 -13.43
CA PRO A 182 -12.57 -4.54 -14.72
C PRO A 182 -12.68 -5.59 -15.82
N ARG A 183 -13.35 -5.22 -16.92
CA ARG A 183 -13.55 -6.09 -18.08
C ARG A 183 -12.46 -5.95 -19.15
N ALA A 184 -11.84 -4.79 -19.24
CA ALA A 184 -10.77 -4.51 -20.20
C ALA A 184 -9.42 -4.29 -19.51
N SER A 185 -8.34 -4.63 -20.19
CA SER A 185 -6.98 -4.23 -19.79
C SER A 185 -6.68 -2.82 -20.30
N GLY A 186 -5.79 -2.10 -19.62
CA GLY A 186 -5.42 -0.73 -19.94
C GLY A 186 -5.74 0.22 -18.79
N LEU A 187 -5.82 1.51 -19.11
CA LEU A 187 -6.20 2.53 -18.14
C LEU A 187 -7.73 2.54 -18.03
N VAL A 188 -8.27 2.24 -16.85
CA VAL A 188 -9.70 2.26 -16.61
C VAL A 188 -10.02 3.40 -15.67
N ARG A 189 -10.97 4.25 -16.07
CA ARG A 189 -11.41 5.40 -15.31
C ARG A 189 -12.60 5.03 -14.43
N LEU A 190 -12.47 5.24 -13.12
CA LEU A 190 -13.58 5.16 -12.19
C LEU A 190 -14.46 6.41 -12.36
N PRO A 191 -15.80 6.24 -12.27
CA PRO A 191 -16.71 7.37 -12.37
C PRO A 191 -16.46 8.33 -11.20
N GLY A 192 -16.51 9.64 -11.49
CA GLY A 192 -16.61 10.64 -10.44
C GLY A 192 -18.01 10.63 -9.84
N LEU A 193 -18.14 10.89 -8.55
CA LEU A 193 -19.44 10.91 -7.87
C LEU A 193 -19.96 12.34 -7.74
N LYS A 194 -21.25 12.50 -7.95
CA LYS A 194 -21.98 13.74 -7.72
C LYS A 194 -23.16 13.41 -6.84
N LEU A 195 -23.10 13.84 -5.58
CA LEU A 195 -24.19 13.63 -4.63
C LEU A 195 -24.91 14.95 -4.38
N PRO A 196 -26.21 15.05 -4.69
CA PRO A 196 -26.99 16.22 -4.35
C PRO A 196 -27.26 16.30 -2.85
N TYR A 197 -27.30 17.52 -2.34
CA TYR A 197 -27.65 17.85 -0.96
C TYR A 197 -28.29 19.23 -0.90
N VAL A 198 -29.02 19.51 0.18
CA VAL A 198 -29.53 20.86 0.45
C VAL A 198 -28.60 21.53 1.45
N ASP A 199 -28.08 22.71 1.12
CA ASP A 199 -27.28 23.47 2.07
C ASP A 199 -28.18 24.04 3.17
N PRO A 200 -27.93 23.71 4.45
CA PRO A 200 -28.80 24.14 5.55
C PRO A 200 -28.80 25.66 5.76
N THR A 201 -27.81 26.37 5.21
CA THR A 201 -27.66 27.82 5.39
C THR A 201 -28.68 28.61 4.56
N ASP A 202 -28.74 28.32 3.26
CA ASP A 202 -29.56 29.04 2.28
C ASP A 202 -30.77 28.21 1.78
N GLY A 203 -30.83 26.92 2.12
CA GLY A 203 -31.88 26.00 1.68
C GLY A 203 -31.78 25.62 0.21
N GLN A 204 -30.65 25.90 -0.45
CA GLN A 204 -30.49 25.66 -1.89
C GLN A 204 -29.88 24.28 -2.17
N PRO A 205 -30.30 23.61 -3.26
CA PRO A 205 -29.69 22.37 -3.68
C PRO A 205 -28.28 22.61 -4.23
N ARG A 206 -27.31 21.83 -3.74
CA ARG A 206 -25.91 21.84 -4.15
C ARG A 206 -25.44 20.43 -4.47
N LEU A 207 -24.29 20.33 -5.14
CA LEU A 207 -23.68 19.06 -5.54
C LEU A 207 -22.32 18.89 -4.88
N ALA A 208 -22.21 17.88 -4.03
CA ALA A 208 -20.93 17.46 -3.50
C ALA A 208 -20.26 16.51 -4.50
N ARG A 209 -18.95 16.70 -4.73
CA ARG A 209 -18.23 16.06 -5.83
C ARG A 209 -17.07 15.24 -5.31
N LEU A 210 -16.93 14.03 -5.84
CA LEU A 210 -15.73 13.22 -5.74
C LEU A 210 -15.13 13.10 -7.14
N THR A 211 -13.89 13.53 -7.31
CA THR A 211 -13.18 13.40 -8.59
C THR A 211 -12.98 11.92 -8.91
N GLY A 212 -13.28 11.53 -10.14
CA GLY A 212 -13.01 10.17 -10.62
C GLY A 212 -11.51 9.90 -10.65
N SER A 213 -11.13 8.67 -10.34
CA SER A 213 -9.74 8.21 -10.31
C SER A 213 -9.46 7.24 -11.45
N GLU A 214 -8.20 7.00 -11.75
CA GLU A 214 -7.79 6.04 -12.79
C GLU A 214 -7.04 4.88 -12.16
N VAL A 215 -7.27 3.68 -12.67
CA VAL A 215 -6.57 2.47 -12.25
C VAL A 215 -6.01 1.72 -13.46
N ARG A 216 -4.76 1.25 -13.35
CA ARG A 216 -4.14 0.48 -14.42
C ARG A 216 -4.53 -0.99 -14.31
N VAL A 217 -5.27 -1.48 -15.29
CA VAL A 217 -5.66 -2.89 -15.38
C VAL A 217 -4.63 -3.64 -16.22
N MET A 218 -3.92 -4.57 -15.61
CA MET A 218 -2.88 -5.36 -16.27
C MET A 218 -3.34 -6.79 -16.54
N HIS A 219 -2.71 -7.43 -17.53
CA HIS A 219 -2.92 -8.85 -17.77
C HIS A 219 -2.30 -9.67 -16.61
N PRO A 220 -2.99 -10.69 -16.07
CA PRO A 220 -2.51 -11.44 -14.91
C PRO A 220 -1.15 -12.08 -15.13
N LEU A 221 -0.88 -12.58 -16.34
CA LEU A 221 0.42 -13.17 -16.69
C LEU A 221 1.58 -12.16 -16.58
N TRP A 222 1.35 -10.89 -16.92
CA TRP A 222 2.40 -9.87 -16.84
C TRP A 222 2.76 -9.56 -15.38
N LEU A 223 1.74 -9.48 -14.50
CA LEU A 223 1.96 -9.32 -13.06
C LEU A 223 2.70 -10.52 -12.46
N ALA A 224 2.44 -11.73 -12.95
CA ALA A 224 3.13 -12.94 -12.52
C ALA A 224 4.60 -13.00 -12.99
N VAL A 225 4.91 -12.55 -14.21
CA VAL A 225 6.27 -12.64 -14.80
C VAL A 225 7.17 -11.45 -14.41
N ARG A 226 6.61 -10.24 -14.25
CA ARG A 226 7.37 -9.00 -14.00
C ARG A 226 8.39 -9.10 -12.85
N PRO A 227 8.09 -9.71 -11.69
CA PRO A 227 9.08 -9.84 -10.59
C PRO A 227 10.27 -10.76 -10.93
N TRP A 228 10.12 -11.66 -11.90
CA TRP A 228 11.14 -12.65 -12.27
C TRP A 228 12.08 -12.19 -13.38
N LEU A 229 11.70 -11.15 -14.13
CA LEU A 229 12.54 -10.56 -15.18
C LEU A 229 13.98 -10.24 -14.74
N PRO A 230 14.24 -9.59 -13.58
CA PRO A 230 15.62 -9.29 -13.17
C PRO A 230 16.42 -10.57 -12.89
N TRP A 231 15.80 -11.61 -12.34
CA TRP A 231 16.42 -12.90 -12.08
C TRP A 231 16.72 -13.67 -13.37
N ALA A 232 15.77 -13.68 -14.31
CA ALA A 232 15.96 -14.27 -15.62
C ALA A 232 17.12 -13.59 -16.37
N ALA A 233 17.16 -12.25 -16.37
CA ALA A 233 18.23 -11.47 -16.97
C ALA A 233 19.59 -11.75 -16.30
N SER A 234 19.63 -11.80 -14.98
CA SER A 234 20.85 -12.10 -14.22
C SER A 234 21.35 -13.52 -14.46
N GLY A 235 20.45 -14.50 -14.51
CA GLY A 235 20.78 -15.89 -14.83
C GLY A 235 21.33 -16.03 -16.25
N LEU A 236 20.75 -15.31 -17.21
CA LEU A 236 21.24 -15.27 -18.59
C LEU A 236 22.65 -14.65 -18.67
N LEU A 237 22.89 -13.55 -17.96
CA LEU A 237 24.21 -12.91 -17.87
C LEU A 237 25.25 -13.83 -17.22
N LEU A 238 24.89 -14.54 -16.14
CA LEU A 238 25.77 -15.51 -15.48
C LEU A 238 26.10 -16.69 -16.41
N ALA A 239 25.10 -17.22 -17.12
CA ALA A 239 25.31 -18.28 -18.09
C ALA A 239 26.24 -17.84 -19.23
N ALA A 240 26.07 -16.61 -19.73
CA ALA A 240 26.96 -16.02 -20.73
C ALA A 240 28.40 -15.87 -20.20
N ALA A 241 28.58 -15.36 -18.97
CA ALA A 241 29.88 -15.23 -18.33
C ALA A 241 30.58 -16.58 -18.12
N LEU A 242 29.83 -17.62 -17.70
CA LEU A 242 30.34 -18.98 -17.58
C LEU A 242 30.69 -19.58 -18.96
N GLY A 243 29.90 -19.29 -19.99
CA GLY A 243 30.18 -19.67 -21.37
C GLY A 243 31.51 -19.10 -21.88
N LEU A 244 31.77 -17.82 -21.61
CA LEU A 244 33.00 -17.12 -22.01
C LEU A 244 34.23 -17.56 -21.21
N THR A 245 34.07 -17.97 -19.95
CA THR A 245 35.18 -18.42 -19.08
C THR A 245 35.53 -19.90 -19.25
N ARG A 246 34.59 -20.74 -19.71
CA ARG A 246 34.83 -22.17 -20.03
C ARG A 246 36.04 -22.45 -20.92
N PRO A 247 36.27 -21.76 -22.06
CA PRO A 247 37.46 -22.02 -22.88
C PRO A 247 38.76 -21.65 -22.15
N ARG A 248 38.77 -20.55 -21.40
CA ARG A 248 39.93 -20.14 -20.58
C ARG A 248 40.22 -21.15 -19.48
N TRP A 249 39.19 -21.68 -18.83
CA TRP A 249 39.34 -22.69 -17.79
C TRP A 249 39.80 -24.04 -18.33
N ARG A 250 39.28 -24.47 -19.50
CA ARG A 250 39.76 -25.67 -20.20
C ARG A 250 41.22 -25.51 -20.63
N ALA A 251 41.61 -24.35 -21.16
CA ALA A 251 42.99 -24.05 -21.51
C ALA A 251 43.89 -24.07 -20.27
N TRP A 252 43.46 -23.47 -19.16
CA TRP A 252 44.18 -23.50 -17.89
C TRP A 252 44.33 -24.94 -17.34
N ARG A 253 43.27 -25.75 -17.36
CA ARG A 253 43.33 -27.17 -16.95
C ARG A 253 44.28 -27.99 -17.83
N ARG A 254 44.20 -27.84 -19.16
CA ARG A 254 45.13 -28.50 -20.10
C ARG A 254 46.58 -28.10 -19.82
N ARG A 255 46.82 -26.81 -19.54
CA ARG A 255 48.12 -26.29 -19.17
C ARG A 255 48.65 -26.88 -17.86
N GLN A 256 47.80 -26.97 -16.83
CA GLN A 256 48.17 -27.59 -15.55
C GLN A 256 48.52 -29.08 -15.74
N ALA A 257 47.75 -29.82 -16.53
CA ALA A 257 48.05 -31.21 -16.85
C ALA A 257 49.40 -31.34 -17.58
N TRP A 258 49.66 -30.50 -18.58
CA TRP A 258 50.95 -30.46 -19.29
C TRP A 258 52.14 -30.16 -18.37
N LEU A 259 52.01 -29.18 -17.47
CA LEU A 259 53.06 -28.83 -16.50
C LEU A 259 53.37 -29.98 -15.53
N ARG A 260 52.38 -30.79 -15.15
CA ARG A 260 52.61 -32.00 -14.34
C ARG A 260 53.48 -33.01 -15.09
N VAL A 261 53.16 -33.29 -16.36
CA VAL A 261 53.96 -34.20 -17.21
C VAL A 261 55.39 -33.70 -17.37
N LEU A 262 55.60 -32.38 -17.52
CA LEU A 262 56.95 -31.79 -17.56
C LEU A 262 57.72 -31.96 -16.25
N ARG A 263 57.06 -31.79 -15.10
CA ARG A 263 57.68 -31.97 -13.77
C ARG A 263 58.05 -33.42 -13.48
N GLU A 264 57.27 -34.37 -13.97
CA GLU A 264 57.51 -35.81 -13.76
C GLU A 264 58.57 -36.39 -14.71
N ALA A 265 58.93 -35.69 -15.79
CA ALA A 265 59.96 -36.15 -16.72
C ALA A 265 61.35 -36.25 -16.04
N ARG A 266 61.88 -37.47 -15.96
CA ARG A 266 63.20 -37.78 -15.35
C ARG A 266 64.32 -37.94 -16.38
N THR A 267 64.00 -38.03 -17.67
CA THR A 267 64.98 -38.20 -18.74
C THR A 267 64.88 -37.06 -19.76
N PRO A 268 65.99 -36.68 -20.44
CA PRO A 268 65.97 -35.67 -21.51
C PRO A 268 64.97 -35.99 -22.63
N ALA A 269 64.87 -37.26 -23.03
CA ALA A 269 63.93 -37.72 -24.03
C ALA A 269 62.46 -37.58 -23.59
N ALA A 270 62.15 -37.89 -22.32
CA ALA A 270 60.82 -37.71 -21.77
C ALA A 270 60.45 -36.22 -21.67
N LEU A 271 61.41 -35.36 -21.29
CA LEU A 271 61.21 -33.92 -21.21
C LEU A 271 60.93 -33.31 -22.58
N ARG A 272 61.71 -33.70 -23.61
CA ARG A 272 61.49 -33.27 -25.01
C ARG A 272 60.13 -33.70 -25.54
N LYS A 273 59.75 -34.96 -25.30
CA LYS A 273 58.46 -35.50 -25.73
C LYS A 273 57.30 -34.75 -25.08
N ALA A 274 57.36 -34.54 -23.76
CA ALA A 274 56.38 -33.78 -23.00
C ALA A 274 56.27 -32.31 -23.47
N TRP A 275 57.40 -31.69 -23.82
CA TRP A 275 57.42 -30.33 -24.34
C TRP A 275 56.73 -30.22 -25.71
N ARG A 276 57.10 -31.09 -26.66
CA ARG A 276 56.50 -31.11 -28.01
C ARG A 276 55.00 -31.38 -28.02
N GLN A 277 54.51 -32.19 -27.08
CA GLN A 277 53.09 -32.54 -26.99
C GLN A 277 52.20 -31.41 -26.44
N GLY A 278 52.75 -30.44 -25.70
CA GLY A 278 51.96 -29.35 -25.10
C GLY A 278 52.29 -27.95 -25.58
N ALA A 279 53.43 -27.74 -26.26
CA ALA A 279 53.79 -26.46 -26.83
C ALA A 279 52.82 -26.10 -27.97
N SER A 280 51.96 -25.10 -27.72
CA SER A 280 50.92 -24.66 -28.68
C SER A 280 51.31 -23.41 -29.48
N ALA A 281 52.51 -22.87 -29.29
CA ALA A 281 52.98 -21.63 -29.91
C ALA A 281 54.43 -21.78 -30.42
N PRO A 282 54.84 -21.02 -31.45
CA PRO A 282 56.23 -21.02 -31.92
C PRO A 282 57.17 -20.56 -30.79
N ALA A 283 58.24 -21.31 -30.59
CA ALA A 283 59.23 -21.01 -29.56
C ALA A 283 60.00 -19.73 -29.91
N ASP A 284 60.06 -18.76 -29.00
CA ASP A 284 60.99 -17.62 -29.07
C ASP A 284 62.44 -18.12 -29.18
N ASP A 285 63.35 -17.30 -29.72
CA ASP A 285 64.74 -17.71 -29.97
C ASP A 285 65.46 -18.24 -28.72
N SER A 286 65.22 -17.64 -27.55
CA SER A 286 65.76 -18.15 -26.28
C SER A 286 65.24 -19.55 -25.90
N THR A 287 63.99 -19.87 -26.22
CA THR A 287 63.39 -21.19 -26.00
C THR A 287 63.92 -22.19 -27.02
N ARG A 288 64.15 -21.76 -28.27
CA ARG A 288 64.81 -22.58 -29.30
C ARG A 288 66.21 -23.00 -28.87
N THR A 289 67.01 -22.06 -28.36
CA THR A 289 68.36 -22.39 -27.85
C THR A 289 68.33 -23.42 -26.71
N LEU A 290 67.35 -23.36 -25.81
CA LEU A 290 67.19 -24.36 -24.74
C LEU A 290 66.74 -25.72 -25.28
N LEU A 291 65.87 -25.74 -26.31
CA LEU A 291 65.44 -26.97 -26.97
C LEU A 291 66.57 -27.60 -27.80
N ASP A 292 67.41 -26.81 -28.46
CA ASP A 292 68.57 -27.31 -29.21
C ASP A 292 69.57 -27.98 -28.26
N ARG A 293 69.78 -27.40 -27.06
CA ARG A 293 70.58 -28.03 -26.00
C ARG A 293 69.97 -29.32 -25.48
N LEU A 294 68.64 -29.35 -25.27
CA LEU A 294 67.92 -30.55 -24.87
C LEU A 294 68.01 -31.64 -25.95
N ASP A 295 67.92 -31.26 -27.23
CA ASP A 295 68.00 -32.13 -28.38
C ASP A 295 69.40 -32.72 -28.54
N ALA A 296 70.44 -31.91 -28.38
CA ALA A 296 71.84 -32.36 -28.36
C ALA A 296 72.08 -33.41 -27.25
N ALA A 297 71.50 -33.21 -26.07
CA ALA A 297 71.59 -34.16 -24.98
C ALA A 297 70.79 -35.45 -25.21
N CYS A 298 69.64 -35.39 -25.88
CA CYS A 298 68.86 -36.59 -26.24
C CYS A 298 69.62 -37.51 -27.21
N TYR A 299 70.46 -36.95 -28.09
CA TYR A 299 71.23 -37.71 -29.09
C TYR A 299 72.67 -38.01 -28.65
N GLY A 300 72.99 -37.83 -27.36
CA GLY A 300 74.31 -38.15 -26.82
C GLY A 300 75.45 -37.24 -27.31
N ARG A 301 75.14 -36.10 -27.94
CA ARG A 301 76.14 -35.13 -28.42
C ARG A 301 76.73 -34.28 -27.30
N PHE A 302 76.05 -34.21 -26.16
CA PHE A 302 76.49 -33.49 -24.97
C PHE A 302 76.00 -34.22 -23.72
N PRO A 303 76.87 -34.78 -22.86
CA PRO A 303 76.42 -35.37 -21.60
C PRO A 303 75.90 -34.24 -20.69
N LEU A 304 74.64 -34.36 -20.25
CA LEU A 304 74.06 -33.50 -19.23
C LEU A 304 74.23 -34.17 -17.87
N ASP A 305 74.98 -33.54 -16.99
CA ASP A 305 74.99 -33.78 -15.55
C ASP A 305 73.61 -33.48 -14.94
N GLU A 306 73.30 -34.13 -13.81
CA GLU A 306 71.99 -34.03 -13.14
C GLU A 306 71.65 -32.58 -12.73
N THR A 307 72.66 -31.82 -12.34
CA THR A 307 72.57 -30.39 -12.00
C THR A 307 72.17 -29.55 -13.22
N THR A 308 72.87 -29.68 -14.34
CA THR A 308 72.54 -28.94 -15.57
C THR A 308 71.21 -29.38 -16.17
N PHE A 309 70.83 -30.67 -16.05
CA PHE A 309 69.50 -31.14 -16.47
C PHE A 309 68.38 -30.51 -15.63
N THR A 310 68.56 -30.44 -14.31
CA THR A 310 67.59 -29.82 -13.39
C THR A 310 67.45 -28.32 -13.66
N GLU A 311 68.56 -27.63 -13.92
CA GLU A 311 68.56 -26.22 -14.29
C GLU A 311 67.85 -25.99 -15.63
N LEU A 312 68.17 -26.78 -16.66
CA LEU A 312 67.54 -26.70 -17.98
C LEU A 312 66.04 -26.97 -17.91
N LYS A 313 65.63 -27.99 -17.14
CA LYS A 313 64.22 -28.31 -16.87
C LYS A 313 63.51 -27.16 -16.16
N THR A 314 64.13 -26.56 -15.16
CA THR A 314 63.57 -25.42 -14.42
C THR A 314 63.37 -24.22 -15.34
N ARG A 315 64.38 -23.86 -16.14
CA ARG A 315 64.30 -22.77 -17.13
C ARG A 315 63.23 -23.01 -18.20
N LEU A 316 63.07 -24.25 -18.68
CA LEU A 316 62.00 -24.61 -19.60
C LEU A 316 60.61 -24.51 -18.96
N ILE A 317 60.44 -24.98 -17.71
CA ILE A 317 59.18 -24.84 -16.96
C ILE A 317 58.85 -23.35 -16.74
N GLU A 318 59.81 -22.54 -16.31
CA GLU A 318 59.64 -21.10 -16.12
C GLU A 318 59.21 -20.38 -17.41
N ARG A 319 59.80 -20.76 -18.54
CA ARG A 319 59.42 -20.22 -19.84
C ARG A 319 58.04 -20.71 -20.29
N GLY A 320 57.73 -21.98 -20.05
CA GLY A 320 56.38 -22.54 -20.26
C GLY A 320 55.31 -21.94 -19.35
N LEU A 321 55.68 -21.27 -18.26
CA LEU A 321 54.79 -20.55 -17.33
C LEU A 321 54.48 -19.12 -17.77
N ARG A 322 55.25 -18.49 -18.66
CA ARG A 322 54.92 -17.16 -19.15
C ARG A 322 53.71 -17.23 -20.09
N PRO A 323 52.58 -16.56 -19.78
CA PRO A 323 51.51 -16.42 -20.75
C PRO A 323 52.06 -15.63 -21.94
N HIS A 324 51.92 -16.17 -23.15
CA HIS A 324 52.19 -15.38 -24.34
C HIS A 324 51.27 -14.15 -24.27
N PRO A 325 51.79 -12.91 -24.37
CA PRO A 325 50.93 -11.77 -24.62
C PRO A 325 50.24 -12.07 -25.95
N ARG A 326 48.94 -12.34 -25.90
CA ARG A 326 48.12 -12.23 -27.11
C ARG A 326 48.04 -10.73 -27.36
N GLU A 327 48.52 -10.29 -28.51
CA GLU A 327 48.17 -8.97 -29.04
C GLU A 327 46.64 -8.86 -28.95
N VAL A 328 46.20 -7.79 -28.28
CA VAL A 328 44.79 -7.53 -27.91
C VAL A 328 43.97 -7.21 -29.13
#